data_AF-A0A8C2E2F9-F1
#
_entry.id   AF-A0A8C2E2F9-F1
#
_cell.length_a   1.000
_cell.length_b   1.000
_cell.length_c   1.000
_cell.angle_alpha   90.00
_cell.angle_beta   90.00
_cell.angle_gamma   90.00
#
_symmetry.space_group_name_H-M   'P 1'
#
loop_
_entity.id
_entity.type
_entity.pdbx_description
1 polymer ?
#
loop_
_entity_poly.entity_id
_entity_poly.type
_entity_poly.pdbx_seq_one_letter_code
_entity_poly.pdbx_strand_id
1 'polypeptide(L)'
;MLSTTMDVGTLLSRSLLLTLLVFTVTQEARGFLCYCERCVNRTCSTTGLCFAFITKSAGLIVTQEGQCIHQDELYPPDRPFQCAPSNNGKHPYCCNTHMCNRNPKVIPELPDTEPQSLSPVALAAVIASPICILSFVLVLIFYMCHNRSIIHHRVPSEEDPTMDHPFLADGTTLKDLIYDMTTSGSGSGLPLLVQRTIARTIILQESIGKGRFGEVWRGRWSGEEVAVKIFSSREERSWFREAEIYQTVMLRHENILGFIAADNKDNGTWTQLWLVSDYHEHGSLFDYLNRYTVTVEGMIKLSLSTASGLAHLHMEIVGTRGKPAIAHRDVKSKNILVKRNGTCCIADLGLAVRHDSATDTIDIAPNHRVGTKRYMAPEVLDDSINMKHFESFKRADIYALGLVFWEIARRCSIGGPACDGKGHEGMLVRQRRCSSHRAACEEVCIPAQSTRGHQDLEQTSLHLYTAYPLPPLI
;
A
#
# COMPACT_ATOMS: atom_id res chain seq x y z
N MET A 1 29.35 -29.72 -22.51
CA MET A 1 30.40 -28.72 -22.21
C MET A 1 29.69 -27.45 -21.77
N LEU A 2 29.99 -26.96 -20.56
CA LEU A 2 29.58 -25.66 -19.97
C LEU A 2 28.06 -25.43 -19.76
N SER A 3 27.57 -24.81 -18.69
CA SER A 3 28.18 -24.23 -17.49
C SER A 3 27.08 -24.14 -16.41
N THR A 4 27.22 -24.86 -15.31
CA THR A 4 26.42 -24.65 -14.10
C THR A 4 27.07 -23.55 -13.27
N THR A 5 26.63 -22.31 -13.44
CA THR A 5 27.01 -21.21 -12.54
C THR A 5 26.16 -21.30 -11.27
N MET A 6 26.62 -22.13 -10.33
CA MET A 6 26.18 -22.08 -8.94
C MET A 6 26.60 -20.74 -8.33
N ASP A 7 25.62 -20.02 -7.82
CA ASP A 7 25.77 -18.70 -7.22
C ASP A 7 26.49 -18.82 -5.84
N VAL A 8 27.79 -18.52 -5.83
CA VAL A 8 28.69 -18.68 -4.67
C VAL A 8 28.22 -17.85 -3.45
N GLY A 9 27.43 -16.79 -3.68
CA GLY A 9 26.90 -15.92 -2.63
C GLY A 9 25.82 -16.56 -1.75
N THR A 10 24.96 -17.42 -2.31
CA THR A 10 23.87 -18.06 -1.56
C THR A 10 24.34 -19.28 -0.76
N LEU A 11 25.40 -19.96 -1.20
CA LEU A 11 26.00 -21.08 -0.46
C LEU A 11 26.74 -20.61 0.80
N LEU A 12 27.44 -19.48 0.73
CA LEU A 12 28.15 -18.90 1.86
C LEU A 12 27.20 -18.34 2.93
N SER A 13 26.11 -17.69 2.51
CA SER A 13 25.08 -17.16 3.43
C SER A 13 24.32 -18.27 4.17
N ARG A 14 23.96 -19.37 3.48
CA ARG A 14 23.27 -20.50 4.11
C ARG A 14 24.19 -21.35 4.99
N SER A 15 25.47 -21.47 4.65
CA SER A 15 26.45 -22.18 5.47
C SER A 15 26.77 -21.44 6.77
N LEU A 16 26.86 -20.10 6.74
CA LEU A 16 27.03 -19.29 7.95
C LEU A 16 25.80 -19.31 8.88
N LEU A 17 24.59 -19.32 8.30
CA LEU A 17 23.36 -19.39 9.09
C LEU A 17 23.18 -20.79 9.73
N LEU A 18 23.55 -21.85 9.02
CA LEU A 18 23.52 -23.21 9.57
C LEU A 18 24.58 -23.41 10.67
N THR A 19 25.78 -22.84 10.55
CA THR A 19 26.81 -22.95 11.60
C THR A 19 26.44 -22.14 12.85
N LEU A 20 25.76 -21.00 12.70
CA LEU A 20 25.21 -20.22 13.82
C LEU A 20 23.99 -20.90 14.48
N LEU A 21 23.15 -21.61 13.71
CA LEU A 21 22.01 -22.38 14.24
C LEU A 21 22.43 -23.71 14.87
N VAL A 22 23.51 -24.34 14.40
CA VAL A 22 24.04 -25.57 15.01
C VAL A 22 24.81 -25.28 16.31
N PHE A 23 25.43 -24.09 16.45
CA PHE A 23 26.09 -23.69 17.70
C PHE A 23 25.12 -23.33 18.83
N THR A 24 23.83 -23.12 18.54
CA THR A 24 22.82 -22.71 19.55
C THR A 24 21.97 -23.85 20.10
N VAL A 25 22.18 -25.11 19.65
CA VAL A 25 21.30 -26.25 20.03
C VAL A 25 22.00 -27.39 20.79
N THR A 26 23.29 -27.31 21.10
CA THR A 26 23.96 -28.35 21.92
C THR A 26 24.77 -27.80 23.09
N GLN A 27 24.08 -27.15 24.04
CA GLN A 27 24.59 -27.09 25.41
C GLN A 27 23.72 -28.02 26.26
N GLU A 28 24.10 -29.30 26.30
CA GLU A 28 23.69 -30.20 27.37
C GLU A 28 24.07 -29.51 28.70
N ALA A 29 23.07 -29.07 29.47
CA ALA A 29 23.28 -28.57 30.81
C ALA A 29 23.77 -29.75 31.68
N ARG A 30 25.09 -29.92 31.78
CA ARG A 30 25.69 -30.90 32.69
C ARG A 30 25.40 -30.46 34.12
N GLY A 31 24.44 -31.12 34.77
CA GLY A 31 24.18 -30.93 36.19
C GLY A 31 25.43 -31.26 37.01
N PHE A 32 25.70 -30.45 38.04
CA PHE A 32 26.83 -30.64 38.96
C PHE A 32 26.36 -31.09 40.34
N LEU A 33 27.25 -31.73 41.10
CA LEU A 33 26.98 -32.19 42.47
C LEU A 33 27.40 -31.12 43.48
N CYS A 34 26.59 -30.90 44.51
CA CYS A 34 26.90 -30.04 45.64
C CYS A 34 26.91 -30.85 46.94
N TYR A 35 27.60 -30.35 47.97
CA TYR A 35 27.53 -30.87 49.32
C TYR A 35 26.19 -30.47 49.96
N CYS A 36 25.53 -31.42 50.62
CA CYS A 36 24.23 -31.20 51.26
C CYS A 36 24.20 -31.86 52.64
N GLU A 37 24.04 -31.08 53.70
CA GLU A 37 24.10 -31.58 55.08
C GLU A 37 22.94 -32.55 55.39
N ARG A 38 21.75 -32.29 54.83
CA ARG A 38 20.50 -33.02 55.11
C ARG A 38 20.12 -34.07 54.05
N CYS A 39 20.98 -34.32 53.07
CA CYS A 39 20.72 -35.28 52.00
C CYS A 39 21.26 -36.68 52.35
N VAL A 40 20.58 -37.73 51.86
CA VAL A 40 20.87 -39.15 52.18
C VAL A 40 22.35 -39.53 51.96
N ASN A 41 22.99 -39.01 50.90
CA ASN A 41 24.40 -39.29 50.58
C ASN A 41 25.36 -38.10 50.85
N ARG A 42 24.93 -37.13 51.66
CA ARG A 42 25.61 -35.83 51.87
C ARG A 42 25.87 -35.03 50.58
N THR A 43 25.19 -35.37 49.49
CA THR A 43 25.31 -34.73 48.19
C THR A 43 23.94 -34.59 47.50
N CYS A 44 23.82 -33.60 46.62
CA CYS A 44 22.65 -33.36 45.77
C CYS A 44 23.12 -32.92 44.38
N SER A 45 22.31 -33.12 43.34
CA SER A 45 22.63 -32.69 41.96
C SER A 45 21.71 -31.55 41.54
N THR A 46 22.28 -30.50 40.92
CA THR A 46 21.52 -29.36 40.42
C THR A 46 22.10 -28.84 39.11
N THR A 47 21.24 -28.19 38.33
CA THR A 47 21.60 -27.37 37.17
C THR A 47 21.70 -25.87 37.51
N GLY A 48 21.31 -25.48 38.74
CA GLY A 48 21.28 -24.11 39.25
C GLY A 48 22.57 -23.69 39.96
N LEU A 49 22.58 -23.66 41.30
CA LEU A 49 23.76 -23.25 42.11
C LEU A 49 23.94 -24.13 43.36
N CYS A 50 25.19 -24.31 43.79
CA CYS A 50 25.52 -24.85 45.11
C CYS A 50 25.53 -23.73 46.15
N PHE A 51 24.91 -23.96 47.29
CA PHE A 51 24.79 -22.98 48.38
C PHE A 51 25.45 -23.45 49.66
N ALA A 52 26.07 -22.54 50.42
CA ALA A 52 26.53 -22.76 51.78
C ALA A 52 26.39 -21.52 52.68
N PHE A 53 26.08 -21.72 53.95
CA PHE A 53 26.20 -20.69 55.00
C PHE A 53 27.55 -20.77 55.70
N ILE A 54 28.29 -19.65 55.70
CA ILE A 54 29.56 -19.52 56.42
C ILE A 54 29.43 -18.56 57.61
N THR A 55 30.06 -18.94 58.73
CA THR A 55 30.17 -18.12 59.94
C THR A 55 31.64 -17.95 60.34
N LYS A 56 32.00 -16.76 60.81
CA LYS A 56 33.37 -16.45 61.26
C LYS A 56 33.44 -16.61 62.78
N SER A 57 34.13 -17.64 63.26
CA SER A 57 34.33 -17.92 64.69
C SER A 57 35.83 -17.97 64.99
N ALA A 58 36.33 -17.04 65.83
CA ALA A 58 37.72 -17.03 66.30
C ALA A 58 38.80 -17.14 65.18
N GLY A 59 38.59 -16.46 64.04
CA GLY A 59 39.53 -16.48 62.92
C GLY A 59 39.44 -17.70 61.99
N LEU A 60 38.62 -18.69 62.33
CA LEU A 60 38.31 -19.86 61.49
C LEU A 60 36.92 -19.71 60.86
N ILE A 61 36.82 -20.08 59.59
CA ILE A 61 35.55 -20.13 58.86
C ILE A 61 34.92 -21.49 59.09
N VAL A 62 33.71 -21.50 59.63
CA VAL A 62 32.93 -22.71 59.85
C VAL A 62 31.73 -22.69 58.91
N THR A 63 31.70 -23.63 57.98
CA THR A 63 30.53 -23.91 57.13
C THR A 63 29.49 -24.63 57.97
N GLN A 64 28.28 -24.08 58.10
CA GLN A 64 27.24 -24.67 58.96
C GLN A 64 26.21 -25.49 58.18
N GLU A 65 25.80 -25.04 56.99
CA GLU A 65 24.75 -25.72 56.21
C GLU A 65 25.00 -25.56 54.71
N GLY A 66 25.02 -26.67 53.96
CA GLY A 66 25.11 -26.69 52.50
C GLY A 66 23.88 -27.32 51.86
N GLN A 67 23.45 -26.81 50.69
CA GLN A 67 22.33 -27.34 49.91
C GLN A 67 22.48 -27.05 48.40
N CYS A 68 21.62 -27.67 47.58
CA CYS A 68 21.46 -27.36 46.17
C CYS A 68 20.32 -26.36 45.97
N ILE A 69 20.50 -25.40 45.07
CA ILE A 69 19.45 -24.52 44.56
C ILE A 69 19.20 -24.92 43.10
N HIS A 70 17.97 -25.27 42.77
CA HIS A 70 17.57 -25.61 41.41
C HIS A 70 17.34 -24.36 40.56
N GLN A 71 17.48 -24.48 39.23
CA GLN A 71 17.34 -23.35 38.30
C GLN A 71 16.01 -22.61 38.48
N ASP A 72 14.92 -23.33 38.75
CA ASP A 72 13.57 -22.78 38.92
C ASP A 72 13.40 -21.99 40.24
N GLU A 73 14.35 -22.10 41.17
CA GLU A 73 14.35 -21.40 42.46
C GLU A 73 15.24 -20.14 42.46
N LEU A 74 15.94 -19.86 41.35
CA LEU A 74 16.77 -18.68 41.16
C LEU A 74 15.89 -17.48 40.79
N TYR A 75 15.50 -16.70 41.79
CA TYR A 75 14.73 -15.46 41.58
C TYR A 75 15.40 -14.25 42.26
N PRO A 76 15.68 -13.15 41.52
CA PRO A 76 15.78 -13.08 40.06
C PRO A 76 16.96 -13.94 39.52
N PRO A 77 16.91 -14.45 38.27
CA PRO A 77 17.86 -15.43 37.74
C PRO A 77 19.33 -14.97 37.77
N ASP A 78 19.56 -13.67 37.53
CA ASP A 78 20.91 -13.10 37.48
C ASP A 78 21.48 -12.77 38.87
N ARG A 79 20.62 -12.63 39.88
CA ARG A 79 20.99 -12.23 41.26
C ARG A 79 20.03 -12.86 42.28
N PRO A 80 20.11 -14.18 42.52
CA PRO A 80 19.22 -14.88 43.44
C PRO A 80 19.33 -14.31 44.86
N PHE A 81 18.19 -14.00 45.49
CA PHE A 81 18.14 -13.44 46.84
C PHE A 81 18.84 -14.32 47.87
N GLN A 82 18.86 -15.65 47.67
CA GLN A 82 19.54 -16.59 48.55
C GLN A 82 21.05 -16.35 48.62
N CYS A 83 21.65 -15.73 47.58
CA CYS A 83 23.08 -15.44 47.51
C CYS A 83 23.44 -14.01 47.92
N ALA A 84 22.46 -13.19 48.34
CA ALA A 84 22.68 -11.82 48.73
C ALA A 84 23.28 -11.73 50.15
N PRO A 85 24.31 -10.88 50.39
CA PRO A 85 24.93 -10.76 51.70
C PRO A 85 23.93 -10.27 52.77
N SER A 86 23.99 -10.86 53.98
CA SER A 86 23.16 -10.48 55.12
C SER A 86 24.02 -9.93 56.27
N ASN A 87 23.53 -8.90 56.97
CA ASN A 87 24.26 -8.21 58.05
C ASN A 87 24.27 -8.97 59.39
N ASN A 88 23.74 -10.20 59.45
CA ASN A 88 23.50 -10.93 60.70
C ASN A 88 24.65 -11.89 61.10
N GLY A 89 25.89 -11.65 60.64
CA GLY A 89 27.05 -12.49 60.95
C GLY A 89 27.04 -13.88 60.29
N LYS A 90 26.09 -14.15 59.41
CA LYS A 90 26.02 -15.32 58.52
C LYS A 90 26.14 -14.84 57.09
N HIS A 91 27.15 -15.31 56.36
CA HIS A 91 27.32 -14.95 54.95
C HIS A 91 26.86 -16.12 54.06
N PRO A 92 25.90 -15.92 53.16
CA PRO A 92 25.58 -16.91 52.15
C PRO A 92 26.67 -16.94 51.07
N TYR A 93 27.05 -18.14 50.64
CA TYR A 93 28.03 -18.39 49.61
C TYR A 93 27.42 -19.28 48.53
N CYS A 94 27.42 -18.79 47.28
CA CYS A 94 26.90 -19.52 46.13
C CYS A 94 27.98 -19.73 45.08
N CYS A 95 28.00 -20.92 44.47
CA CYS A 95 28.98 -21.28 43.47
C CYS A 95 28.42 -22.32 42.49
N ASN A 96 29.00 -22.42 41.30
CA ASN A 96 28.48 -23.19 40.16
C ASN A 96 29.43 -24.31 39.70
N THR A 97 30.22 -24.88 40.62
CA THR A 97 31.19 -25.95 40.31
C THR A 97 30.99 -27.17 41.22
N HIS A 98 31.41 -28.36 40.77
CA HIS A 98 31.22 -29.60 41.53
C HIS A 98 31.82 -29.50 42.95
N MET A 99 30.99 -29.70 43.98
CA MET A 99 31.33 -29.75 45.41
C MET A 99 31.96 -28.47 45.97
N CYS A 100 31.76 -27.32 45.32
CA CYS A 100 32.38 -26.05 45.66
C CYS A 100 31.94 -25.47 47.02
N ASN A 101 30.79 -25.90 47.52
CA ASN A 101 30.23 -25.48 48.81
C ASN A 101 30.72 -26.32 50.00
N ARG A 102 31.57 -27.34 49.78
CA ARG A 102 32.11 -28.21 50.85
C ARG A 102 33.22 -27.53 51.67
N ASN A 103 34.14 -26.84 51.01
CA ASN A 103 35.24 -26.08 51.60
C ASN A 103 35.39 -24.76 50.85
N PRO A 104 34.58 -23.73 51.16
CA PRO A 104 34.69 -22.45 50.49
C PRO A 104 36.08 -21.84 50.75
N LYS A 105 36.84 -21.61 49.69
CA LYS A 105 38.10 -20.86 49.78
C LYS A 105 37.75 -19.40 50.03
N VAL A 106 38.38 -18.78 51.04
CA VAL A 106 38.27 -17.34 51.29
C VAL A 106 38.62 -16.61 49.99
N ILE A 107 37.67 -15.88 49.41
CA ILE A 107 38.02 -14.76 48.54
C ILE A 107 38.51 -13.70 49.52
N PRO A 108 39.80 -13.36 49.57
CA PRO A 108 40.23 -12.18 50.31
C PRO A 108 39.45 -10.99 49.74
N GLU A 109 39.03 -10.07 50.60
CA GLU A 109 38.47 -8.78 50.22
C GLU A 109 39.13 -8.29 48.93
N LEU A 110 38.31 -8.02 47.91
CA LEU A 110 38.78 -7.34 46.70
C LEU A 110 39.58 -6.13 47.20
N PRO A 111 40.86 -5.97 46.84
CA PRO A 111 41.51 -4.69 47.01
C PRO A 111 40.68 -3.70 46.22
N ASP A 112 40.32 -2.56 46.83
CA ASP A 112 39.87 -1.37 46.13
C ASP A 112 40.89 -1.06 45.03
N THR A 113 40.64 -1.63 43.85
CA THR A 113 41.38 -1.28 42.66
C THR A 113 40.63 -0.07 42.16
N GLU A 114 41.07 1.10 42.59
CA GLU A 114 40.75 2.32 41.88
C GLU A 114 40.96 2.05 40.38
N PRO A 115 39.96 2.31 39.52
CA PRO A 115 40.14 2.14 38.11
C PRO A 115 41.28 3.06 37.70
N GLN A 116 42.40 2.48 37.24
CA GLN A 116 43.39 3.22 36.50
C GLN A 116 42.64 3.89 35.34
N SER A 117 42.43 5.19 35.47
CA SER A 117 41.79 6.00 34.45
C SER A 117 42.62 5.84 33.17
N LEU A 118 42.08 5.15 32.18
CA LEU A 118 42.57 5.32 30.82
C LEU A 118 42.55 6.82 30.56
N SER A 119 43.71 7.39 30.17
CA SER A 119 43.82 8.79 29.80
C SER A 119 42.64 9.16 28.90
N PRO A 120 42.00 10.34 29.07
CA PRO A 120 40.87 10.79 28.25
C PRO A 120 41.13 10.63 26.74
N VAL A 121 42.39 10.70 26.34
CA VAL A 121 42.88 10.50 24.96
C VAL A 121 42.70 9.04 24.50
N ALA A 122 42.96 8.06 25.36
CA ALA A 122 42.81 6.64 25.04
C ALA A 122 41.32 6.26 24.94
N LEU A 123 40.46 6.80 25.81
CA LEU A 123 39.02 6.57 25.75
C LEU A 123 38.40 7.20 24.49
N ALA A 124 38.83 8.43 24.15
CA ALA A 124 38.42 9.11 22.93
C ALA A 124 38.87 8.37 21.67
N ALA A 125 40.07 7.80 21.66
CA ALA A 125 40.57 7.00 20.52
C ALA A 125 39.77 5.70 20.33
N VAL A 126 39.40 5.02 21.41
CA VAL A 126 38.62 3.76 21.37
C VAL A 126 37.18 3.99 20.89
N ILE A 127 36.59 5.16 21.17
CA ILE A 127 35.23 5.51 20.70
C ILE A 127 35.26 6.11 19.29
N ALA A 128 36.22 6.99 18.99
CA ALA A 128 36.32 7.65 17.69
C ALA A 128 36.75 6.67 16.59
N SER A 129 37.58 5.67 16.89
CA SER A 129 38.04 4.66 15.93
C SER A 129 36.89 3.92 15.23
N PRO A 130 35.94 3.27 15.93
CA PRO A 130 34.84 2.55 15.29
C PRO A 130 33.86 3.50 14.59
N ILE A 131 33.66 4.72 15.08
CA ILE A 131 32.79 5.72 14.42
C ILE A 131 33.41 6.19 13.10
N CYS A 132 34.72 6.44 13.06
CA CYS A 132 35.45 6.81 11.86
C CYS A 132 35.50 5.66 10.84
N ILE A 133 35.62 4.41 11.32
CA ILE A 133 35.57 3.24 10.44
C ILE A 133 34.16 3.08 9.86
N LEU A 134 33.11 3.22 10.68
CA LEU A 134 31.72 3.12 10.22
C LEU A 134 31.39 4.22 9.20
N SER A 135 31.81 5.46 9.44
CA SER A 135 31.59 6.57 8.51
C SER A 135 32.36 6.37 7.21
N PHE A 136 33.60 5.87 7.26
CA PHE A 136 34.37 5.54 6.05
C PHE A 136 33.72 4.41 5.24
N VAL A 137 33.21 3.38 5.90
CA VAL A 137 32.46 2.29 5.23
C VAL A 137 31.18 2.81 4.59
N LEU A 138 30.43 3.68 5.26
CA LEU A 138 29.22 4.29 4.69
C LEU A 138 29.53 5.16 3.46
N VAL A 139 30.62 5.94 3.50
CA VAL A 139 31.07 6.74 2.35
C VAL A 139 31.53 5.85 1.19
N LEU A 140 32.23 4.74 1.48
CA LEU A 140 32.60 3.75 0.47
C LEU A 140 31.39 3.07 -0.16
N ILE A 141 30.39 2.69 0.64
CA ILE A 141 29.13 2.12 0.14
C ILE A 141 28.41 3.15 -0.73
N PHE A 142 28.30 4.40 -0.27
CA PHE A 142 27.71 5.49 -1.06
C PHE A 142 28.46 5.69 -2.37
N TYR A 143 29.80 5.74 -2.34
CA TYR A 143 30.64 5.86 -3.53
C TYR A 143 30.46 4.69 -4.48
N MET A 144 30.44 3.44 -3.98
CA MET A 144 30.22 2.26 -4.82
C MET A 144 28.81 2.22 -5.41
N CYS A 145 27.78 2.57 -4.65
CA CYS A 145 26.40 2.70 -5.14
C CYS A 145 26.29 3.81 -6.20
N HIS A 146 26.92 4.95 -5.96
CA HIS A 146 26.92 6.08 -6.89
C HIS A 146 27.72 5.76 -8.16
N ASN A 147 28.88 5.11 -8.05
CA ASN A 147 29.68 4.75 -9.22
C ASN A 147 29.01 3.63 -10.02
N ARG A 148 28.32 2.69 -9.36
CA ARG A 148 27.48 1.68 -10.04
C ARG A 148 26.29 2.33 -10.75
N SER A 149 25.68 3.36 -10.16
CA SER A 149 24.65 4.18 -10.81
C SER A 149 25.21 4.95 -12.03
N ILE A 150 26.41 5.50 -11.95
CA ILE A 150 27.07 6.20 -13.06
C ILE A 150 27.47 5.23 -14.18
N ILE A 151 27.95 4.02 -13.84
CA ILE A 151 28.33 3.00 -14.82
C ILE A 151 27.10 2.46 -15.56
N HIS A 152 25.96 2.28 -14.88
CA HIS A 152 24.70 1.92 -15.54
C HIS A 152 24.12 3.06 -16.41
N HIS A 153 24.47 4.32 -16.14
CA HIS A 153 24.13 5.46 -17.00
C HIS A 153 25.08 5.66 -18.18
N ARG A 154 26.14 4.87 -18.30
CA ARG A 154 27.16 4.99 -19.37
C ARG A 154 27.07 3.95 -20.47
N VAL A 155 25.99 3.16 -20.55
CA VAL A 155 25.74 2.36 -21.77
C VAL A 155 25.29 3.32 -22.87
N PRO A 156 26.08 3.55 -23.94
CA PRO A 156 25.61 4.28 -25.09
C PRO A 156 24.54 3.45 -25.78
N SER A 157 23.46 4.10 -26.20
CA SER A 157 22.46 3.52 -27.09
C SER A 157 23.10 3.14 -28.42
N GLU A 158 23.39 1.85 -28.63
CA GLU A 158 23.45 1.32 -29.97
C GLU A 158 22.01 1.03 -30.41
N GLU A 159 21.54 1.81 -31.39
CA GLU A 159 20.34 1.53 -32.16
C GLU A 159 20.60 0.27 -32.98
N ASP A 160 19.97 -0.85 -32.61
CA ASP A 160 19.91 -2.04 -33.45
C ASP A 160 18.52 -2.08 -34.14
N PRO A 161 18.42 -1.89 -35.47
CA PRO A 161 17.16 -1.70 -36.17
C PRO A 161 16.43 -3.01 -36.52
N THR A 162 16.62 -4.09 -35.77
CA THR A 162 16.12 -5.42 -36.18
C THR A 162 15.41 -6.20 -35.07
N MET A 163 14.33 -5.67 -34.49
CA MET A 163 13.41 -6.45 -33.65
C MET A 163 11.94 -6.16 -33.96
N ASP A 164 11.56 -6.36 -35.22
CA ASP A 164 10.16 -6.53 -35.62
C ASP A 164 9.73 -7.99 -35.45
N HIS A 165 9.59 -8.48 -34.22
CA HIS A 165 8.75 -9.66 -33.95
C HIS A 165 8.10 -9.54 -32.57
N PRO A 166 6.79 -9.24 -32.50
CA PRO A 166 6.02 -9.38 -31.28
C PRO A 166 6.04 -10.84 -30.84
N PHE A 167 6.32 -11.08 -29.56
CA PHE A 167 6.24 -12.36 -28.85
C PHE A 167 4.79 -12.93 -28.75
N LEU A 168 3.93 -12.66 -29.72
CA LEU A 168 2.54 -13.09 -29.72
C LEU A 168 2.40 -14.24 -30.71
N ALA A 169 2.15 -15.44 -30.19
CA ALA A 169 1.66 -16.54 -30.99
C ALA A 169 0.31 -16.13 -31.61
N ASP A 170 0.17 -16.35 -32.92
CA ASP A 170 -1.05 -16.06 -33.69
C ASP A 170 -2.28 -16.65 -32.97
N GLY A 171 -3.21 -15.77 -32.60
CA GLY A 171 -4.51 -16.13 -32.01
C GLY A 171 -4.71 -15.81 -30.53
N THR A 172 -3.73 -15.27 -29.81
CA THR A 172 -3.91 -14.81 -28.42
C THR A 172 -4.28 -13.33 -28.37
N THR A 173 -5.42 -12.97 -27.75
CA THR A 173 -5.77 -11.55 -27.58
C THR A 173 -5.02 -10.98 -26.38
N LEU A 174 -4.73 -9.67 -26.40
CA LEU A 174 -4.07 -8.98 -25.29
C LEU A 174 -4.86 -9.11 -23.97
N LYS A 175 -6.19 -9.20 -24.09
CA LYS A 175 -7.11 -9.45 -22.97
C LYS A 175 -6.87 -10.82 -22.34
N ASP A 176 -6.57 -11.83 -23.15
CA ASP A 176 -6.24 -13.19 -22.69
C ASP A 176 -4.86 -13.21 -22.03
N LEU A 177 -3.86 -12.51 -22.58
CA LEU A 177 -2.53 -12.40 -21.96
C LEU A 177 -2.58 -11.70 -20.59
N ILE A 178 -3.39 -10.65 -20.46
CA ILE A 178 -3.62 -9.97 -19.17
C ILE A 178 -4.39 -10.87 -18.21
N TYR A 179 -5.34 -11.68 -18.69
CA TYR A 179 -6.12 -12.60 -17.86
C TYR A 179 -5.28 -13.78 -17.36
N ASP A 180 -4.48 -14.39 -18.23
CA ASP A 180 -3.65 -15.56 -17.94
C ASP A 180 -2.42 -15.22 -17.07
N MET A 181 -1.87 -14.01 -17.18
CA MET A 181 -0.76 -13.59 -16.33
C MET A 181 -1.19 -13.05 -14.95
N THR A 182 -2.48 -12.74 -14.73
CA THR A 182 -3.00 -12.22 -13.45
C THR A 182 -3.62 -13.27 -12.54
N THR A 183 -3.82 -14.50 -13.01
CA THR A 183 -4.19 -15.65 -12.15
C THR A 183 -3.03 -16.13 -11.26
N SER A 184 -1.79 -15.74 -11.56
CA SER A 184 -0.63 -15.88 -10.66
C SER A 184 -0.66 -14.75 -9.61
N GLY A 185 -1.62 -14.80 -8.69
CA GLY A 185 -2.11 -13.66 -7.88
C GLY A 185 -1.16 -12.88 -6.95
N SER A 186 -0.10 -12.27 -7.46
CA SER A 186 0.74 -11.33 -6.71
C SER A 186 0.35 -9.85 -6.90
N GLY A 187 -0.70 -9.52 -7.65
CA GLY A 187 -1.22 -8.16 -7.82
C GLY A 187 -2.03 -7.97 -9.12
N SER A 188 -2.82 -6.91 -9.21
CA SER A 188 -3.52 -6.51 -10.43
C SER A 188 -2.56 -5.78 -11.37
N GLY A 189 -2.09 -6.44 -12.43
CA GLY A 189 -1.25 -5.83 -13.47
C GLY A 189 -0.16 -6.75 -14.01
N LEU A 190 0.60 -6.27 -15.00
CA LEU A 190 1.73 -6.99 -15.59
C LEU A 190 2.94 -7.05 -14.62
N PRO A 191 3.88 -8.00 -14.77
CA PRO A 191 5.10 -8.08 -13.96
C PRO A 191 5.94 -6.79 -13.99
N LEU A 192 6.60 -6.42 -12.88
CA LEU A 192 7.35 -5.16 -12.71
C LEU A 192 8.38 -4.86 -13.81
N LEU A 193 9.02 -5.87 -14.40
CA LEU A 193 9.98 -5.69 -15.49
C LEU A 193 9.31 -5.36 -16.84
N VAL A 194 8.11 -5.89 -17.07
CA VAL A 194 7.30 -5.57 -18.26
C VAL A 194 6.69 -4.17 -18.10
N GLN A 195 6.34 -3.77 -16.86
CA GLN A 195 5.76 -2.46 -16.60
C GLN A 195 6.65 -1.28 -17.02
N ARG A 196 7.99 -1.40 -16.93
CA ARG A 196 8.96 -0.30 -17.15
C ARG A 196 9.26 0.03 -18.64
N THR A 197 8.63 -0.66 -19.58
CA THR A 197 8.87 -0.46 -21.03
C THR A 197 7.59 -0.28 -21.85
N ILE A 198 6.42 -0.35 -21.22
CA ILE A 198 5.12 -0.25 -21.90
C ILE A 198 4.95 1.14 -22.52
N ALA A 199 5.30 2.20 -21.81
CA ALA A 199 5.13 3.57 -22.28
C ALA A 199 5.90 3.87 -23.57
N ARG A 200 6.99 3.15 -23.85
CA ARG A 200 7.75 3.29 -25.12
C ARG A 200 6.97 2.76 -26.32
N THR A 201 6.20 1.70 -26.12
CA THR A 201 5.40 1.04 -27.17
C THR A 201 4.02 1.66 -27.38
N ILE A 202 3.60 2.58 -26.50
CA ILE A 202 2.31 3.27 -26.62
C ILE A 202 2.46 4.54 -27.45
N ILE A 203 1.57 4.68 -28.42
CA ILE A 203 1.41 5.88 -29.25
C ILE A 203 0.21 6.66 -28.73
N LEU A 204 0.42 7.90 -28.27
CA LEU A 204 -0.67 8.81 -27.88
C LEU A 204 -1.40 9.32 -29.13
N GLN A 205 -2.72 9.33 -29.09
CA GLN A 205 -3.58 9.73 -30.21
C GLN A 205 -4.29 11.05 -29.92
N GLU A 206 -5.11 11.11 -28.86
CA GLU A 206 -6.00 12.23 -28.58
C GLU A 206 -6.01 12.57 -27.09
N SER A 207 -6.02 13.85 -26.72
CA SER A 207 -6.24 14.27 -25.33
C SER A 207 -7.74 14.22 -25.04
N ILE A 208 -8.14 13.36 -24.10
CA ILE A 208 -9.55 13.14 -23.72
C ILE A 208 -9.98 14.18 -22.68
N GLY A 209 -9.09 14.55 -21.77
CA GLY A 209 -9.41 15.54 -20.74
C GLY A 209 -8.32 15.74 -19.71
N LYS A 210 -8.43 16.84 -18.96
CA LYS A 210 -7.53 17.16 -17.84
C LYS A 210 -8.21 16.81 -16.52
N GLY A 211 -7.62 15.88 -15.78
CA GLY A 211 -8.00 15.51 -14.42
C GLY A 211 -7.41 16.47 -13.38
N ARG A 212 -7.55 16.11 -12.10
CA ARG A 212 -7.05 16.92 -10.97
C ARG A 212 -5.52 17.02 -10.91
N PHE A 213 -4.83 15.94 -11.26
CA PHE A 213 -3.38 15.78 -11.09
C PHE A 213 -2.67 15.36 -12.38
N GLY A 214 -3.35 15.41 -13.53
CA GLY A 214 -2.78 14.89 -14.77
C GLY A 214 -3.73 14.98 -15.94
N GLU A 215 -3.19 14.78 -17.14
CA GLU A 215 -3.95 14.77 -18.39
C GLU A 215 -4.20 13.33 -18.85
N VAL A 216 -5.41 13.03 -19.28
CA VAL A 216 -5.82 11.72 -19.76
C VAL A 216 -5.83 11.74 -21.29
N TRP A 217 -5.11 10.79 -21.88
CA TRP A 217 -4.96 10.62 -23.31
C TRP A 217 -5.52 9.27 -23.75
N ARG A 218 -6.09 9.23 -24.94
CA ARG A 218 -6.32 8.00 -25.69
C ARG A 218 -5.00 7.59 -26.33
N GLY A 219 -4.56 6.37 -26.05
CA GLY A 219 -3.37 5.78 -26.65
C GLY A 219 -3.70 4.48 -27.39
N ARG A 220 -2.75 4.04 -28.21
CA ARG A 220 -2.78 2.73 -28.87
C ARG A 220 -1.61 1.88 -28.38
N TRP A 221 -1.90 0.67 -27.91
CA TRP A 221 -0.92 -0.31 -27.45
C TRP A 221 -1.18 -1.66 -28.12
N SER A 222 -0.23 -2.16 -28.91
CA SER A 222 -0.35 -3.45 -29.61
C SER A 222 -1.68 -3.61 -30.40
N GLY A 223 -2.15 -2.52 -31.02
CA GLY A 223 -3.41 -2.49 -31.78
C GLY A 223 -4.66 -2.14 -30.96
N GLU A 224 -4.62 -2.30 -29.63
CA GLU A 224 -5.73 -2.04 -28.72
C GLU A 224 -5.74 -0.60 -28.19
N GLU A 225 -6.92 -0.12 -27.79
CA GLU A 225 -7.09 1.24 -27.25
C GLU A 225 -6.91 1.25 -25.73
N VAL A 226 -6.08 2.17 -25.25
CA VAL A 226 -5.77 2.35 -23.83
C VAL A 226 -5.97 3.80 -23.39
N ALA A 227 -6.34 4.00 -22.14
CA ALA A 227 -6.36 5.30 -21.51
C ALA A 227 -5.05 5.51 -20.74
N VAL A 228 -4.35 6.62 -21.04
CA VAL A 228 -3.06 6.97 -20.44
C VAL A 228 -3.23 8.26 -19.64
N LYS A 229 -3.13 8.18 -18.31
CA LYS A 229 -3.10 9.35 -17.43
C LYS A 229 -1.65 9.75 -17.21
N ILE A 230 -1.29 10.95 -17.64
CA ILE A 230 0.07 11.48 -17.63
C ILE A 230 0.17 12.55 -16.54
N PHE A 231 1.13 12.36 -15.64
CA PHE A 231 1.45 13.26 -14.54
C PHE A 231 2.80 13.93 -14.78
N SER A 232 2.94 15.16 -14.28
CA SER A 232 4.24 15.81 -14.22
C SER A 232 5.09 15.22 -13.09
N SER A 233 6.41 15.41 -13.15
CA SER A 233 7.31 15.03 -12.05
C SER A 233 6.98 15.71 -10.71
N ARG A 234 6.28 16.85 -10.74
CA ARG A 234 5.80 17.54 -9.52
C ARG A 234 4.65 16.81 -8.83
N GLU A 235 3.96 15.94 -9.55
CA GLU A 235 2.77 15.20 -9.10
C GLU A 235 3.09 13.73 -8.79
N GLU A 236 4.37 13.40 -8.61
CA GLU A 236 4.85 12.04 -8.32
C GLU A 236 4.14 11.39 -7.14
N ARG A 237 3.86 12.14 -6.07
CA ARG A 237 3.11 11.62 -4.90
C ARG A 237 1.68 11.18 -5.26
N SER A 238 1.01 11.93 -6.13
CA SER A 238 -0.34 11.60 -6.60
C SER A 238 -0.32 10.41 -7.54
N TRP A 239 0.64 10.36 -8.47
CA TRP A 239 0.85 9.22 -9.36
C TRP A 239 1.15 7.94 -8.57
N PHE A 240 2.09 8.02 -7.62
CA PHE A 240 2.48 6.89 -6.78
C PHE A 240 1.31 6.37 -5.96
N ARG A 241 0.54 7.28 -5.33
CA ARG A 241 -0.63 6.87 -4.55
C ARG A 241 -1.67 6.16 -5.41
N GLU A 242 -1.97 6.72 -6.58
CA GLU A 242 -2.97 6.12 -7.47
C GLU A 242 -2.49 4.77 -8.02
N ALA A 243 -1.21 4.65 -8.40
CA ALA A 243 -0.59 3.39 -8.79
C ALA A 243 -0.64 2.34 -7.68
N GLU A 244 -0.30 2.73 -6.45
CA GLU A 244 -0.33 1.87 -5.26
C GLU A 244 -1.73 1.32 -5.00
N ILE A 245 -2.76 2.17 -5.09
CA ILE A 245 -4.14 1.71 -4.92
C ILE A 245 -4.51 0.73 -6.02
N TYR A 246 -4.28 1.04 -7.29
CA TYR A 246 -4.64 0.15 -8.41
C TYR A 246 -3.91 -1.21 -8.38
N GLN A 247 -2.72 -1.27 -7.77
CA GLN A 247 -1.94 -2.51 -7.61
C GLN A 247 -2.35 -3.33 -6.37
N THR A 248 -3.33 -2.88 -5.60
CA THR A 248 -3.83 -3.61 -4.42
C THR A 248 -4.29 -5.01 -4.80
N VAL A 249 -3.87 -6.00 -4.00
CA VAL A 249 -4.20 -7.42 -4.20
C VAL A 249 -5.73 -7.61 -4.25
N MET A 250 -6.20 -8.43 -5.18
CA MET A 250 -7.62 -8.75 -5.41
C MET A 250 -8.53 -7.53 -5.68
N LEU A 251 -7.97 -6.39 -6.13
CA LEU A 251 -8.78 -5.20 -6.51
C LEU A 251 -9.48 -5.32 -7.86
N ARG A 252 -8.97 -6.17 -8.76
CA ARG A 252 -9.50 -6.32 -10.12
C ARG A 252 -10.94 -6.85 -10.04
N HIS A 253 -11.88 -6.07 -10.57
CA HIS A 253 -13.30 -6.38 -10.58
C HIS A 253 -13.95 -5.81 -11.84
N GLU A 254 -15.03 -6.41 -12.32
CA GLU A 254 -15.68 -5.96 -13.56
C GLU A 254 -16.18 -4.51 -13.48
N ASN A 255 -16.53 -4.02 -12.30
CA ASN A 255 -17.00 -2.64 -12.09
C ASN A 255 -15.93 -1.72 -11.47
N ILE A 256 -14.65 -2.08 -11.58
CA ILE A 256 -13.50 -1.23 -11.28
C ILE A 256 -12.67 -1.09 -12.56
N LEU A 257 -12.13 0.10 -12.82
CA LEU A 257 -11.33 0.36 -14.02
C LEU A 257 -10.14 -0.62 -14.09
N GLY A 258 -9.98 -1.26 -15.25
CA GLY A 258 -8.90 -2.19 -15.50
C GLY A 258 -7.55 -1.47 -15.56
N PHE A 259 -6.77 -1.59 -14.49
CA PHE A 259 -5.39 -1.13 -14.47
C PHE A 259 -4.49 -2.10 -15.26
N ILE A 260 -3.59 -1.54 -16.08
CA ILE A 260 -2.65 -2.28 -16.90
C ILE A 260 -1.24 -2.13 -16.32
N ALA A 261 -0.76 -0.88 -16.20
CA ALA A 261 0.61 -0.60 -15.77
C ALA A 261 0.80 0.84 -15.28
N ALA A 262 1.87 1.03 -14.50
CA ALA A 262 2.43 2.33 -14.18
C ALA A 262 3.87 2.36 -14.73
N ASP A 263 4.23 3.43 -15.44
CA ASP A 263 5.51 3.52 -16.14
C ASP A 263 6.02 4.98 -16.21
N ASN A 264 7.28 5.17 -16.57
CA ASN A 264 7.91 6.47 -16.71
C ASN A 264 8.39 6.63 -18.16
N LYS A 265 8.03 7.75 -18.80
CA LYS A 265 8.51 8.09 -20.15
C LYS A 265 9.35 9.35 -20.10
N ASP A 266 10.62 9.21 -20.47
CA ASP A 266 11.50 10.36 -20.69
C ASP A 266 11.42 10.76 -22.16
N ASN A 267 11.15 12.04 -22.43
CA ASN A 267 11.13 12.60 -23.78
C ASN A 267 12.39 13.42 -24.09
N GLY A 268 13.43 13.33 -23.24
CA GLY A 268 14.70 14.03 -23.37
C GLY A 268 14.73 15.40 -22.72
N THR A 269 13.56 15.97 -22.38
CA THR A 269 13.43 17.29 -21.75
C THR A 269 12.80 17.25 -20.36
N TRP A 270 11.86 16.33 -20.13
CA TRP A 270 11.28 16.10 -18.81
C TRP A 270 10.72 14.68 -18.71
N THR A 271 10.73 14.13 -17.50
CA THR A 271 10.11 12.83 -17.21
C THR A 271 8.61 12.98 -17.03
N GLN A 272 7.86 12.14 -17.72
CA GLN A 272 6.42 11.96 -17.57
C GLN A 272 6.14 10.67 -16.81
N LEU A 273 5.23 10.71 -15.84
CA LEU A 273 4.79 9.52 -15.11
C LEU A 273 3.43 9.09 -15.67
N TRP A 274 3.32 7.85 -16.11
CA TRP A 274 2.17 7.31 -16.84
C TRP A 274 1.43 6.29 -15.98
N LEU A 275 0.09 6.36 -15.99
CA LEU A 275 -0.79 5.27 -15.57
C LEU A 275 -1.60 4.82 -16.79
N VAL A 276 -1.50 3.55 -17.13
CA VAL A 276 -2.12 2.92 -18.29
C VAL A 276 -3.29 2.05 -17.81
N SER A 277 -4.44 2.22 -18.44
CA SER A 277 -5.69 1.53 -18.10
C SER A 277 -6.53 1.24 -19.34
N ASP A 278 -7.57 0.42 -19.19
CA ASP A 278 -8.54 0.14 -20.25
C ASP A 278 -9.20 1.44 -20.74
N TYR A 279 -9.32 1.60 -22.06
CA TYR A 279 -10.10 2.68 -22.65
C TYR A 279 -11.59 2.31 -22.74
N HIS A 280 -12.46 3.26 -22.43
CA HIS A 280 -13.91 3.11 -22.54
C HIS A 280 -14.49 4.24 -23.40
N GLU A 281 -14.97 3.88 -24.59
CA GLU A 281 -15.39 4.80 -25.66
C GLU A 281 -16.56 5.73 -25.28
N HIS A 282 -17.44 5.28 -24.37
CA HIS A 282 -18.55 6.09 -23.90
C HIS A 282 -18.13 7.15 -22.87
N GLY A 283 -16.86 7.13 -22.43
CA GLY A 283 -16.32 8.09 -21.49
C GLY A 283 -16.98 7.98 -20.12
N SER A 284 -17.11 9.14 -19.45
CA SER A 284 -17.70 9.19 -18.11
C SER A 284 -19.21 9.03 -18.13
N LEU A 285 -19.78 8.56 -17.03
CA LEU A 285 -21.23 8.50 -16.80
C LEU A 285 -21.84 9.90 -16.94
N PHE A 286 -21.13 10.95 -16.51
CA PHE A 286 -21.53 12.33 -16.74
C PHE A 286 -21.72 12.64 -18.23
N ASP A 287 -20.76 12.27 -19.08
CA ASP A 287 -20.84 12.50 -20.52
C ASP A 287 -21.96 11.65 -21.15
N TYR A 288 -22.09 10.40 -20.71
CA TYR A 288 -23.12 9.48 -21.17
C TYR A 288 -24.54 10.00 -20.88
N LEU A 289 -24.80 10.44 -19.64
CA LEU A 289 -26.10 10.95 -19.21
C LEU A 289 -26.47 12.29 -19.87
N ASN A 290 -25.47 13.10 -20.25
CA ASN A 290 -25.71 14.32 -21.02
C ASN A 290 -26.10 14.02 -22.48
N ARG A 291 -25.56 12.96 -23.07
CA ARG A 291 -25.84 12.57 -24.47
C ARG A 291 -27.11 11.76 -24.62
N TYR A 292 -27.41 10.88 -23.66
CA TYR A 292 -28.45 9.87 -23.80
C TYR A 292 -29.56 9.98 -22.75
N THR A 293 -30.69 9.34 -23.05
CA THR A 293 -31.69 8.93 -22.06
C THR A 293 -31.60 7.42 -21.91
N VAL A 294 -32.02 6.89 -20.77
CA VAL A 294 -31.93 5.46 -20.46
C VAL A 294 -33.30 4.86 -20.25
N THR A 295 -33.46 3.59 -20.60
CA THR A 295 -34.64 2.80 -20.24
C THR A 295 -34.58 2.43 -18.75
N VAL A 296 -35.68 1.87 -18.22
CA VAL A 296 -35.69 1.33 -16.84
C VAL A 296 -34.59 0.28 -16.66
N GLU A 297 -34.43 -0.64 -17.62
CA GLU A 297 -33.36 -1.64 -17.59
C GLU A 297 -31.97 -1.00 -17.62
N GLY A 298 -31.75 -0.01 -18.50
CA GLY A 298 -30.48 0.72 -18.58
C GLY A 298 -30.15 1.46 -17.28
N MET A 299 -31.14 2.12 -16.67
CA MET A 299 -31.00 2.77 -15.37
C MET A 299 -30.57 1.76 -14.28
N ILE A 300 -31.22 0.60 -14.23
CA ILE A 300 -30.89 -0.46 -13.27
C ILE A 300 -29.48 -0.99 -13.53
N LYS A 301 -29.11 -1.25 -14.79
CA LYS A 301 -27.77 -1.70 -15.17
C LYS A 301 -26.67 -0.75 -14.73
N LEU A 302 -26.81 0.55 -15.02
CA LEU A 302 -25.83 1.57 -14.61
C LEU A 302 -25.73 1.68 -13.08
N SER A 303 -26.87 1.68 -12.39
CA SER A 303 -26.93 1.82 -10.93
C SER A 303 -26.36 0.60 -10.21
N LEU A 304 -26.76 -0.61 -10.64
CA LEU A 304 -26.33 -1.87 -10.06
C LEU A 304 -24.83 -2.08 -10.27
N SER A 305 -24.32 -1.89 -11.49
CA SER A 305 -22.89 -2.04 -11.76
C SER A 305 -22.04 -1.05 -10.96
N THR A 306 -22.49 0.20 -10.83
CA THR A 306 -21.81 1.19 -9.96
C THR A 306 -21.80 0.75 -8.50
N ALA A 307 -22.95 0.30 -7.97
CA ALA A 307 -23.04 -0.21 -6.60
C ALA A 307 -22.17 -1.46 -6.38
N SER A 308 -22.13 -2.39 -7.32
CA SER A 308 -21.29 -3.59 -7.26
C SER A 308 -19.80 -3.23 -7.19
N GLY A 309 -19.36 -2.24 -7.98
CA GLY A 309 -17.99 -1.72 -7.91
C GLY A 309 -17.68 -1.11 -6.54
N LEU A 310 -18.57 -0.26 -6.03
CA LEU A 310 -18.35 0.39 -4.75
C LEU A 310 -18.39 -0.60 -3.58
N ALA A 311 -19.31 -1.58 -3.62
CA ALA A 311 -19.38 -2.66 -2.65
C ALA A 311 -18.08 -3.48 -2.66
N HIS A 312 -17.53 -3.79 -3.83
CA HIS A 312 -16.24 -4.47 -3.95
C HIS A 312 -15.09 -3.64 -3.36
N LEU A 313 -15.05 -2.32 -3.58
CA LEU A 313 -14.06 -1.44 -2.94
C LEU A 313 -14.16 -1.50 -1.41
N HIS A 314 -15.38 -1.35 -0.89
CA HIS A 314 -15.67 -1.29 0.54
C HIS A 314 -15.49 -2.62 1.28
N MET A 315 -15.57 -3.74 0.56
CA MET A 315 -15.47 -5.08 1.12
C MET A 315 -14.02 -5.45 1.44
N GLU A 316 -13.77 -5.86 2.67
CA GLU A 316 -12.52 -6.53 3.05
C GLU A 316 -12.58 -8.00 2.62
N ILE A 317 -11.49 -8.51 2.04
CA ILE A 317 -11.35 -9.92 1.69
C ILE A 317 -10.25 -10.49 2.59
N VAL A 318 -10.60 -11.43 3.45
CA VAL A 318 -9.66 -12.07 4.39
C VAL A 318 -8.93 -13.22 3.69
N GLY A 319 -7.62 -13.36 3.93
CA GLY A 319 -6.81 -14.48 3.43
C GLY A 319 -5.34 -14.11 3.27
N THR A 320 -4.51 -15.07 2.84
CA THR A 320 -3.07 -14.85 2.56
C THR A 320 -2.84 -13.82 1.45
N ARG A 321 -3.84 -13.62 0.58
CA ARG A 321 -3.91 -12.58 -0.46
C ARG A 321 -5.14 -11.71 -0.23
N GLY A 322 -5.28 -11.23 1.00
CA GLY A 322 -6.39 -10.41 1.41
C GLY A 322 -6.42 -9.06 0.70
N LYS A 323 -7.63 -8.50 0.56
CA LYS A 323 -7.86 -7.14 0.07
C LYS A 323 -8.29 -6.28 1.25
N PRO A 324 -7.59 -5.18 1.57
CA PRO A 324 -8.08 -4.24 2.57
C PRO A 324 -9.39 -3.59 2.11
N ALA A 325 -10.21 -3.13 3.05
CA ALA A 325 -11.35 -2.28 2.72
C ALA A 325 -10.83 -0.93 2.19
N ILE A 326 -11.47 -0.40 1.14
CA ILE A 326 -11.04 0.82 0.46
C ILE A 326 -12.22 1.78 0.38
N ALA A 327 -12.05 3.02 0.82
CA ALA A 327 -13.02 4.09 0.60
C ALA A 327 -12.49 5.05 -0.48
N HIS A 328 -13.35 5.46 -1.41
CA HIS A 328 -12.98 6.20 -2.62
C HIS A 328 -12.77 7.69 -2.37
N ARG A 329 -13.65 8.34 -1.59
CA ARG A 329 -13.62 9.75 -1.18
C ARG A 329 -13.82 10.80 -2.29
N ASP A 330 -14.11 10.39 -3.52
CA ASP A 330 -14.43 11.30 -4.64
C ASP A 330 -15.35 10.63 -5.67
N VAL A 331 -16.34 9.89 -5.17
CA VAL A 331 -17.39 9.28 -6.01
C VAL A 331 -18.21 10.41 -6.65
N LYS A 332 -18.29 10.38 -7.98
CA LYS A 332 -19.07 11.32 -8.80
C LYS A 332 -19.27 10.77 -10.21
N SER A 333 -20.26 11.25 -10.94
CA SER A 333 -20.56 10.79 -12.32
C SER A 333 -19.39 10.98 -13.30
N LYS A 334 -18.46 11.91 -13.05
CA LYS A 334 -17.23 12.09 -13.85
C LYS A 334 -16.15 11.03 -13.59
N ASN A 335 -16.17 10.38 -12.44
CA ASN A 335 -15.19 9.34 -12.05
C ASN A 335 -15.76 7.92 -12.21
N ILE A 336 -16.90 7.78 -12.87
CA ILE A 336 -17.50 6.50 -13.22
C ILE A 336 -17.51 6.46 -14.75
N LEU A 337 -17.01 5.38 -15.35
CA LEU A 337 -16.97 5.20 -16.80
C LEU A 337 -18.06 4.24 -17.25
N VAL A 338 -18.57 4.42 -18.47
CA VAL A 338 -19.57 3.52 -19.07
C VAL A 338 -18.88 2.62 -20.10
N LYS A 339 -19.07 1.31 -19.95
CA LYS A 339 -18.54 0.30 -20.85
C LYS A 339 -19.47 0.09 -22.04
N ARG A 340 -18.93 -0.51 -23.11
CA ARG A 340 -19.67 -0.84 -24.34
C ARG A 340 -20.91 -1.72 -24.11
N ASN A 341 -20.92 -2.55 -23.06
CA ASN A 341 -22.07 -3.38 -22.69
C ASN A 341 -23.15 -2.64 -21.86
N GLY A 342 -23.00 -1.34 -21.63
CA GLY A 342 -23.94 -0.52 -20.84
C GLY A 342 -23.81 -0.67 -19.32
N THR A 343 -22.73 -1.29 -18.83
CA THR A 343 -22.40 -1.34 -17.40
C THR A 343 -21.35 -0.30 -17.04
N CYS A 344 -21.21 0.00 -15.76
CA CYS A 344 -20.26 0.98 -15.24
C CYS A 344 -19.00 0.34 -14.65
N CYS A 345 -17.91 1.10 -14.62
CA CYS A 345 -16.79 0.86 -13.71
C CYS A 345 -16.33 2.15 -13.04
N ILE A 346 -15.85 2.04 -11.81
CA ILE A 346 -15.36 3.17 -11.04
C ILE A 346 -13.88 3.41 -11.37
N ALA A 347 -13.51 4.68 -11.54
CA ALA A 347 -12.19 5.16 -11.91
C ALA A 347 -11.70 6.26 -10.95
N ASP A 348 -10.45 6.71 -11.13
CA ASP A 348 -9.81 7.81 -10.38
C ASP A 348 -9.72 7.54 -8.86
N LEU A 349 -8.99 6.48 -8.50
CA LEU A 349 -8.76 6.04 -7.12
C LEU A 349 -7.63 6.81 -6.40
N GLY A 350 -7.15 7.93 -6.95
CA GLY A 350 -5.99 8.67 -6.43
C GLY A 350 -6.20 9.32 -5.06
N LEU A 351 -7.43 9.42 -4.58
CA LEU A 351 -7.78 9.94 -3.25
C LEU A 351 -8.24 8.85 -2.27
N ALA A 352 -8.23 7.59 -2.70
CA ALA A 352 -8.73 6.49 -1.91
C ALA A 352 -7.86 6.23 -0.67
N VAL A 353 -8.48 5.69 0.37
CA VAL A 353 -7.84 5.29 1.63
C VAL A 353 -8.08 3.81 1.90
N ARG A 354 -7.07 3.12 2.43
CA ARG A 354 -7.16 1.70 2.81
C ARG A 354 -7.24 1.56 4.31
N HIS A 355 -8.05 0.62 4.77
CA HIS A 355 -8.16 0.22 6.17
C HIS A 355 -7.24 -0.97 6.45
N ASP A 356 -6.43 -0.85 7.48
CA ASP A 356 -5.77 -2.00 8.10
C ASP A 356 -6.62 -2.47 9.28
N SER A 357 -7.36 -3.55 9.07
CA SER A 357 -8.27 -4.13 10.06
C SER A 357 -7.54 -4.69 11.29
N ALA A 358 -6.26 -5.05 11.17
CA ALA A 358 -5.49 -5.61 12.27
C ALA A 358 -5.09 -4.55 13.31
N THR A 359 -4.81 -3.33 12.84
CA THR A 359 -4.40 -2.21 13.71
C THR A 359 -5.50 -1.17 13.91
N ASP A 360 -6.63 -1.32 13.21
CA ASP A 360 -7.70 -0.32 13.06
C ASP A 360 -7.15 1.06 12.64
N THR A 361 -6.15 1.04 11.77
CA THR A 361 -5.52 2.26 11.25
C THR A 361 -5.86 2.49 9.78
N ILE A 362 -5.70 3.74 9.35
CA ILE A 362 -5.93 4.18 7.99
C ILE A 362 -4.57 4.62 7.42
N ASP A 363 -4.26 4.16 6.22
CA ASP A 363 -2.92 4.21 5.64
C ASP A 363 -2.41 5.62 5.24
N ILE A 364 -3.14 6.70 5.52
CA ILE A 364 -2.69 8.08 5.26
C ILE A 364 -3.14 9.06 6.36
N ALA A 365 -2.32 10.10 6.58
CA ALA A 365 -2.68 11.30 7.33
C ALA A 365 -3.98 11.94 6.80
N PRO A 366 -5.01 12.11 7.65
CA PRO A 366 -6.33 12.43 7.15
C PRO A 366 -6.46 13.95 6.91
N ASN A 367 -6.17 14.39 5.67
CA ASN A 367 -6.73 15.65 5.17
C ASN A 367 -8.23 15.42 4.95
N HIS A 368 -9.09 15.92 5.84
CA HIS A 368 -10.54 15.71 5.83
C HIS A 368 -11.22 16.25 4.55
N ARG A 369 -10.88 17.47 4.12
CA ARG A 369 -11.51 18.17 2.97
C ARG A 369 -10.82 17.89 1.64
N VAL A 370 -10.91 16.64 1.18
CA VAL A 370 -10.53 16.27 -0.20
C VAL A 370 -11.75 15.76 -0.97
N GLY A 371 -11.69 15.82 -2.29
CA GLY A 371 -12.78 15.42 -3.18
C GLY A 371 -13.55 16.62 -3.72
N THR A 372 -14.61 16.32 -4.47
CA THR A 372 -15.41 17.32 -5.18
C THR A 372 -16.49 17.88 -4.26
N LYS A 373 -16.41 19.18 -3.93
CA LYS A 373 -17.31 19.85 -2.96
C LYS A 373 -18.79 19.56 -3.14
N ARG A 374 -19.29 19.46 -4.38
CA ARG A 374 -20.70 19.17 -4.69
C ARG A 374 -21.18 17.81 -4.17
N TYR A 375 -20.28 16.83 -4.06
CA TYR A 375 -20.58 15.45 -3.66
C TYR A 375 -20.17 15.16 -2.21
N MET A 376 -19.62 16.13 -1.48
CA MET A 376 -19.23 15.94 -0.10
C MET A 376 -20.46 15.71 0.78
N ALA A 377 -20.37 14.68 1.63
CA ALA A 377 -21.38 14.41 2.66
C ALA A 377 -21.44 15.55 3.68
N PRO A 378 -22.59 15.75 4.36
CA PRO A 378 -22.75 16.84 5.33
C PRO A 378 -21.65 16.88 6.38
N GLU A 379 -21.29 15.72 6.93
CA GLU A 379 -20.23 15.55 7.94
C GLU A 379 -18.82 15.90 7.44
N VAL A 380 -18.61 15.90 6.11
CA VAL A 380 -17.35 16.31 5.47
C VAL A 380 -17.34 17.84 5.26
N LEU A 381 -18.51 18.44 5.02
CA LEU A 381 -18.66 19.88 4.80
C LEU A 381 -18.54 20.68 6.10
N ASP A 382 -19.16 20.19 7.18
CA ASP A 382 -19.14 20.81 8.50
C ASP A 382 -17.96 20.39 9.38
N ASP A 383 -17.10 19.51 8.87
CA ASP A 383 -15.89 19.01 9.54
C ASP A 383 -16.17 18.16 10.80
N SER A 384 -17.37 17.57 10.90
CA SER A 384 -17.76 16.69 12.01
C SER A 384 -17.40 15.21 11.79
N ILE A 385 -16.90 14.85 10.61
CA ILE A 385 -16.56 13.46 10.27
C ILE A 385 -15.48 12.88 11.19
N ASN A 386 -15.74 11.71 11.77
CA ASN A 386 -14.75 10.99 12.56
C ASN A 386 -13.73 10.29 11.64
N MET A 387 -12.61 10.97 11.40
CA MET A 387 -11.51 10.48 10.56
C MET A 387 -10.75 9.29 11.12
N LYS A 388 -10.89 8.98 12.41
CA LYS A 388 -10.27 7.78 13.00
C LYS A 388 -11.05 6.52 12.66
N HIS A 389 -12.33 6.66 12.32
CA HIS A 389 -13.20 5.54 12.06
C HIS A 389 -13.40 5.36 10.56
N PHE A 390 -12.88 4.26 10.01
CA PHE A 390 -12.90 4.00 8.57
C PHE A 390 -14.32 3.97 7.99
N GLU A 391 -15.30 3.46 8.76
CA GLU A 391 -16.70 3.39 8.35
C GLU A 391 -17.31 4.77 8.03
N SER A 392 -16.78 5.85 8.61
CA SER A 392 -17.20 7.22 8.27
C SER A 392 -16.95 7.53 6.79
N PHE A 393 -15.82 7.08 6.23
CA PHE A 393 -15.49 7.30 4.82
C PHE A 393 -16.38 6.47 3.89
N LYS A 394 -16.73 5.24 4.28
CA LYS A 394 -17.69 4.42 3.53
C LYS A 394 -19.06 5.06 3.47
N ARG A 395 -19.55 5.61 4.59
CA ARG A 395 -20.83 6.33 4.63
C ARG A 395 -20.83 7.57 3.74
N ALA A 396 -19.73 8.33 3.74
CA ALA A 396 -19.56 9.48 2.85
C ALA A 396 -19.60 9.09 1.35
N ASP A 397 -19.00 7.95 0.98
CA ASP A 397 -19.10 7.41 -0.39
C ASP A 397 -20.54 7.04 -0.75
N ILE A 398 -21.32 6.47 0.19
CA ILE A 398 -22.74 6.12 -0.03
C ILE A 398 -23.59 7.37 -0.24
N TYR A 399 -23.34 8.46 0.51
CA TYR A 399 -24.00 9.75 0.26
C TYR A 399 -23.74 10.23 -1.18
N ALA A 400 -22.48 10.20 -1.61
CA ALA A 400 -22.10 10.60 -2.96
C ALA A 400 -22.71 9.68 -4.04
N LEU A 401 -22.78 8.37 -3.80
CA LEU A 401 -23.46 7.42 -4.68
C LEU A 401 -24.97 7.74 -4.82
N GLY A 402 -25.63 8.18 -3.75
CA GLY A 402 -27.02 8.62 -3.79
C GLY A 402 -27.25 9.78 -4.76
N LEU A 403 -26.32 10.74 -4.81
CA LEU A 403 -26.36 11.84 -5.79
C LEU A 403 -26.18 11.34 -7.22
N VAL A 404 -25.28 10.38 -7.44
CA VAL A 404 -25.09 9.75 -8.75
C VAL A 404 -26.36 8.99 -9.19
N PHE A 405 -27.01 8.27 -8.29
CA PHE A 405 -28.27 7.59 -8.58
C PHE A 405 -29.38 8.57 -8.97
N TRP A 406 -29.44 9.74 -8.31
CA TRP A 406 -30.32 10.82 -8.72
C TRP A 406 -30.02 11.32 -10.14
N GLU A 407 -28.74 11.48 -10.51
CA GLU A 407 -28.36 11.86 -11.89
C GLU A 407 -28.85 10.83 -12.91
N ILE A 408 -28.64 9.53 -12.65
CA ILE A 408 -29.09 8.44 -13.54
C ILE A 408 -30.61 8.42 -13.64
N ALA A 409 -31.33 8.46 -12.51
CA ALA A 409 -32.78 8.37 -12.47
C ALA A 409 -33.46 9.51 -13.25
N ARG A 410 -32.89 10.71 -13.25
CA ARG A 410 -33.40 11.85 -14.04
C ARG A 410 -33.33 11.64 -15.55
N ARG A 411 -32.52 10.69 -16.02
CA ARG A 411 -32.40 10.35 -17.44
C ARG A 411 -33.23 9.12 -17.80
N CYS A 412 -33.91 8.49 -16.84
CA CYS A 412 -34.81 7.38 -17.09
C CYS A 412 -36.07 7.86 -17.79
N SER A 413 -36.27 7.43 -19.03
CA SER A 413 -37.50 7.70 -19.78
C SER A 413 -38.45 6.51 -19.64
N ILE A 414 -39.51 6.70 -18.85
CA ILE A 414 -40.56 5.69 -18.64
C ILE A 414 -41.64 5.94 -19.68
N GLY A 415 -41.52 5.22 -20.78
CA GLY A 415 -42.41 5.25 -21.93
C GLY A 415 -41.67 4.64 -23.11
N GLY A 416 -42.29 3.67 -23.78
CA GLY A 416 -41.87 3.28 -25.12
C GLY A 416 -41.88 4.50 -26.06
N PRO A 417 -41.52 4.35 -27.36
CA PRO A 417 -41.49 5.48 -28.28
C PRO A 417 -42.85 6.19 -28.28
N ALA A 418 -42.94 7.31 -27.56
CA ALA A 418 -44.16 8.12 -27.55
C ALA A 418 -44.07 9.11 -28.71
N CYS A 419 -44.23 8.56 -29.92
CA CYS A 419 -44.78 9.20 -31.09
C CYS A 419 -45.59 8.13 -31.86
N ASP A 420 -46.54 7.50 -31.18
CA ASP A 420 -47.57 6.75 -31.89
C ASP A 420 -48.54 7.76 -32.51
N GLY A 421 -48.26 8.04 -33.78
CA GLY A 421 -48.91 9.07 -34.56
C GLY A 421 -48.41 9.11 -36.00
N LYS A 422 -48.30 7.93 -36.64
CA LYS A 422 -48.08 7.68 -38.07
C LYS A 422 -46.67 7.94 -38.63
N GLY A 423 -45.97 6.83 -38.91
CA GLY A 423 -45.50 6.55 -40.27
C GLY A 423 -44.30 7.31 -40.83
N HIS A 424 -43.34 7.78 -40.03
CA HIS A 424 -42.05 8.21 -40.57
C HIS A 424 -40.87 7.70 -39.73
N GLU A 425 -39.97 6.94 -40.39
CA GLU A 425 -38.65 6.57 -39.90
C GLU A 425 -37.85 7.82 -39.54
N GLY A 426 -37.75 8.11 -38.25
CA GLY A 426 -36.91 9.18 -37.72
C GLY A 426 -36.82 9.08 -36.20
N MET A 427 -35.61 8.92 -35.68
CA MET A 427 -35.36 8.94 -34.23
C MET A 427 -35.66 10.36 -33.73
N LEU A 428 -36.75 10.56 -32.99
CA LEU A 428 -37.08 11.86 -32.38
C LEU A 428 -36.35 11.99 -31.04
N VAL A 429 -35.68 13.13 -30.83
CA VAL A 429 -35.03 13.46 -29.55
C VAL A 429 -35.95 14.41 -28.77
N ARG A 430 -36.14 14.13 -27.47
CA ARG A 430 -36.81 15.05 -26.54
C ARG A 430 -35.84 16.18 -26.17
N GLN A 431 -36.13 17.40 -26.60
CA GLN A 431 -35.33 18.58 -26.24
C GLN A 431 -36.20 19.59 -25.47
N ARG A 432 -35.69 20.12 -24.36
CA ARG A 432 -36.35 21.22 -23.64
C ARG A 432 -36.04 22.53 -24.34
N ARG A 433 -37.05 23.18 -24.92
CA ARG A 433 -36.99 24.61 -25.27
C ARG A 433 -37.51 25.40 -24.08
N CYS A 434 -36.70 26.30 -23.54
CA CYS A 434 -37.19 27.31 -22.62
C CYS A 434 -37.03 28.66 -23.32
N SER A 435 -38.14 29.38 -23.51
CA SER A 435 -38.13 30.75 -24.03
C SER A 435 -37.65 31.71 -22.94
N SER A 436 -37.01 32.80 -23.33
CA SER A 436 -36.36 33.72 -22.39
C SER A 436 -37.33 34.51 -21.52
N HIS A 437 -38.65 34.42 -21.73
CA HIS A 437 -39.66 35.15 -20.97
C HIS A 437 -40.83 34.22 -20.59
N ARG A 438 -40.99 34.02 -19.27
CA ARG A 438 -42.01 33.24 -18.53
C ARG A 438 -41.81 31.72 -18.44
N ALA A 439 -42.05 31.24 -17.23
CA ALA A 439 -41.81 29.90 -16.69
C ALA A 439 -42.70 28.80 -17.30
N ALA A 440 -42.55 28.53 -18.59
CA ALA A 440 -43.06 27.32 -19.21
C ALA A 440 -41.95 26.73 -20.10
N CYS A 441 -41.36 25.62 -19.68
CA CYS A 441 -40.55 24.81 -20.58
C CYS A 441 -41.49 23.78 -21.21
N GLU A 442 -41.63 23.85 -22.53
CA GLU A 442 -42.47 22.94 -23.29
C GLU A 442 -41.59 21.81 -23.84
N GLU A 443 -42.05 20.57 -23.72
CA GLU A 443 -41.35 19.41 -24.28
C GLU A 443 -41.72 19.28 -25.75
N VAL A 444 -40.72 19.43 -26.63
CA VAL A 444 -40.91 19.31 -28.07
C VAL A 444 -40.06 18.15 -28.59
N CYS A 445 -40.68 17.25 -29.35
CA CYS A 445 -39.99 16.19 -30.10
C CYS A 445 -39.43 16.79 -31.39
N ILE A 446 -38.11 16.73 -31.58
CA ILE A 446 -37.43 17.26 -32.78
C ILE A 446 -36.77 16.09 -33.52
N PRO A 447 -36.84 16.02 -34.87
CA PRO A 447 -36.15 14.99 -35.63
C PRO A 447 -34.65 15.00 -35.36
N ALA A 448 -34.03 13.84 -35.08
CA ALA A 448 -32.58 13.72 -35.10
C ALA A 448 -32.10 14.04 -36.52
N GLN A 449 -31.56 15.23 -36.72
CA GLN A 449 -31.01 15.61 -38.01
C GLN A 449 -29.88 14.66 -38.37
N SER A 450 -30.05 13.97 -39.51
CA SER A 450 -29.01 13.23 -40.19
C SER A 450 -27.82 14.15 -40.43
N THR A 451 -26.65 13.77 -39.93
CA THR A 451 -25.38 14.43 -40.25
C THR A 451 -25.09 14.29 -41.74
N ARG A 452 -25.51 15.29 -42.53
CA ARG A 452 -24.89 15.67 -43.79
C ARG A 452 -24.96 17.18 -43.93
N GLY A 453 -23.81 17.83 -43.91
CA GLY A 453 -23.68 19.24 -44.26
C GLY A 453 -22.92 20.03 -43.21
N HIS A 454 -21.64 20.25 -43.49
CA HIS A 454 -20.81 21.28 -42.90
C HIS A 454 -21.44 22.68 -43.05
N GLN A 455 -21.03 23.56 -42.12
CA GLN A 455 -21.07 25.02 -42.14
C GLN A 455 -22.34 25.71 -41.60
N ASP A 456 -22.05 26.76 -40.83
CA ASP A 456 -22.93 27.81 -40.29
C ASP A 456 -23.66 27.53 -38.98
N LEU A 457 -22.96 27.80 -37.87
CA LEU A 457 -23.47 28.58 -36.72
C LEU A 457 -22.30 28.87 -35.74
N GLU A 458 -21.29 29.58 -36.24
CA GLU A 458 -20.60 30.56 -35.39
C GLU A 458 -21.51 31.79 -35.24
N GLN A 459 -21.35 32.51 -34.14
CA GLN A 459 -22.06 33.75 -33.76
C GLN A 459 -23.47 33.58 -33.19
N THR A 460 -23.52 33.41 -31.87
CA THR A 460 -24.28 34.37 -31.03
C THR A 460 -23.68 34.49 -29.63
N SER A 461 -22.76 35.45 -29.53
CA SER A 461 -22.52 36.35 -28.39
C SER A 461 -22.50 35.81 -26.95
N LEU A 462 -21.29 35.85 -26.38
CA LEU A 462 -21.02 36.42 -25.06
C LEU A 462 -21.95 37.60 -24.73
N HIS A 463 -22.66 37.55 -23.60
CA HIS A 463 -22.77 38.62 -22.57
C HIS A 463 -23.95 38.31 -21.65
N LEU A 464 -23.68 38.09 -20.36
CA LEU A 464 -24.29 38.76 -19.20
C LEU A 464 -24.00 37.98 -17.90
N TYR A 465 -22.96 38.43 -17.20
CA TYR A 465 -22.92 38.39 -15.75
C TYR A 465 -24.00 39.33 -15.20
N THR A 466 -24.75 38.92 -14.18
CA THR A 466 -25.07 39.73 -12.98
C THR A 466 -25.81 38.89 -11.94
N ALA A 467 -25.33 38.99 -10.71
CA ALA A 467 -25.84 38.35 -9.50
C ALA A 467 -27.15 38.99 -9.03
N TYR A 468 -28.03 38.20 -8.39
CA TYR A 468 -29.00 38.68 -7.38
C TYR A 468 -29.30 37.60 -6.32
N PRO A 469 -29.65 38.01 -5.09
CA PRO A 469 -29.44 37.25 -3.85
C PRO A 469 -30.60 36.31 -3.49
N LEU A 470 -30.29 35.29 -2.69
CA LEU A 470 -31.26 34.43 -2.00
C LEU A 470 -32.02 35.26 -0.93
N PRO A 471 -33.35 35.11 -0.78
CA PRO A 471 -34.10 35.67 0.34
C PRO A 471 -33.86 34.87 1.63
N PRO A 472 -34.05 35.47 2.82
CA PRO A 472 -33.84 34.81 4.09
C PRO A 472 -34.98 33.82 4.36
N LEU A 473 -34.62 32.63 4.85
CA LEU A 473 -35.58 31.68 5.42
C LEU A 473 -35.90 32.15 6.85
N ILE A 474 -37.20 32.30 7.11
CA ILE A 474 -37.82 32.51 8.43
C ILE A 474 -37.69 31.24 9.26
#